data_AF-A0AAE6NLN7-F1
#
_entry.id   AF-A0AAE6NLN7-F1
#
_cell.length_a   1.000
_cell.length_b   1.000
_cell.length_c   1.000
_cell.angle_alpha   90.00
_cell.angle_beta   90.00
_cell.angle_gamma   90.00
#
_symmetry.space_group_name_H-M   'P 1'
#
loop_
_entity.id
_entity.type
_entity.pdbx_description
1 polymer ?
#
loop_
_entity_poly.entity_id
_entity_poly.type
_entity_poly.pdbx_seq_one_letter_code
_entity_poly.pdbx_strand_id
1 'polypeptide(L)'
;MVMQDGGTVDVRPGPDPRRAAPEHSGAYLATGLCLTLYAAVLGAWTVFGITQGNGSTWDFVEGLFNPGASPTTQILGPYEWAFTAAFLVIAVLMLAQRRVARSAALLSGFVLLALSLREGVGLLHAAYRHQYTNDPLGSWALATRGLGVVVALVVLFSMFPATERREDAPPPAAGPDAQWRRLSRICGVLFVVMALAELGWAVRDMTATGTDTGRYLRGVVDGSVLGALDLAASAEFTTVGSVLVLLILGVLALRGRREVRGALLVFAALELYMTVRTVVWLTVSDFFNRSFETTEGALSMATTAYGLAAMTSVVVLATGRGFGPYDGRRPEGIRAAAVGREGWL
;
A
#
# COMPACT_ATOMS: atom_id res chain seq x y z
N MET A 1 54.06 3.77 -39.56
CA MET A 1 52.65 4.12 -39.78
C MET A 1 51.83 3.06 -39.05
N VAL A 2 51.39 3.35 -37.83
CA VAL A 2 50.74 2.38 -36.92
C VAL A 2 49.27 2.74 -36.87
N MET A 3 48.42 1.83 -37.37
CA MET A 3 46.97 1.92 -37.29
C MET A 3 46.57 1.76 -35.81
N GLN A 4 45.94 2.78 -35.27
CA GLN A 4 45.40 2.77 -33.92
C GLN A 4 44.04 2.06 -34.00
N ASP A 5 44.00 0.82 -33.50
CA ASP A 5 42.78 0.02 -33.46
C ASP A 5 41.66 0.77 -32.76
N GLY A 6 40.50 0.79 -33.43
CA GLY A 6 39.30 1.45 -32.98
C GLY A 6 38.87 0.91 -31.61
N GLY A 7 39.14 1.70 -30.58
CA GLY A 7 38.54 1.55 -29.27
C GLY A 7 37.03 1.60 -29.43
N THR A 8 36.41 0.42 -29.43
CA THR A 8 34.98 0.26 -29.25
C THR A 8 34.65 0.88 -27.91
N VAL A 9 34.17 2.12 -27.95
CA VAL A 9 33.59 2.79 -26.79
C VAL A 9 32.42 1.90 -26.35
N ASP A 10 32.61 1.14 -25.28
CA ASP A 10 31.55 0.37 -24.61
C ASP A 10 30.58 1.39 -24.02
N VAL A 11 29.70 1.94 -24.88
CA VAL A 11 28.58 2.80 -24.51
C VAL A 11 27.56 1.89 -23.85
N ARG A 12 27.86 1.41 -22.64
CA ARG A 12 26.83 0.85 -21.77
C ARG A 12 25.86 1.99 -21.50
N PRO A 13 24.57 1.84 -21.85
CA PRO A 13 23.56 2.80 -21.45
C PRO A 13 23.70 2.99 -19.94
N GLY A 14 23.92 4.23 -19.50
CA GLY A 14 24.03 4.53 -18.08
C GLY A 14 22.84 3.91 -17.32
N PRO A 15 23.04 3.43 -16.08
CA PRO A 15 22.00 2.75 -15.34
C PRO A 15 20.75 3.63 -15.24
N ASP A 16 19.61 3.13 -15.74
CA ASP A 16 18.32 3.82 -15.65
C ASP A 16 18.06 4.18 -14.17
N PRO A 17 17.95 5.47 -13.80
CA PRO A 17 17.82 5.91 -12.41
C PRO A 17 16.54 5.38 -11.75
N ARG A 18 15.61 4.78 -12.51
CA ARG A 18 14.38 4.16 -11.99
C ARG A 18 14.50 2.66 -11.71
N ARG A 19 15.56 1.99 -12.18
CA ARG A 19 15.80 0.56 -11.96
C ARG A 19 16.72 0.32 -10.78
N ALA A 20 16.45 -0.73 -10.01
CA ALA A 20 17.26 -1.13 -8.87
C ALA A 20 18.71 -1.40 -9.28
N ALA A 21 19.64 -1.21 -8.35
CA ALA A 21 21.04 -1.59 -8.57
C ALA A 21 21.13 -3.11 -8.88
N PRO A 22 21.96 -3.53 -9.84
CA PRO A 22 22.06 -4.94 -10.24
C PRO A 22 22.47 -5.86 -9.07
N GLU A 23 23.20 -5.33 -8.10
CA GLU A 23 23.60 -5.99 -6.85
C GLU A 23 22.39 -6.46 -6.00
N HIS A 24 21.24 -5.80 -6.12
CA HIS A 24 20.02 -6.15 -5.38
C HIS A 24 19.00 -6.92 -6.22
N SER A 25 19.33 -7.28 -7.46
CA SER A 25 18.41 -7.97 -8.38
C SER A 25 17.79 -9.24 -7.77
N GLY A 26 18.62 -10.06 -7.09
CA GLY A 26 18.15 -11.27 -6.42
C GLY A 26 17.11 -11.00 -5.32
N ALA A 27 17.28 -9.92 -4.54
CA ALA A 27 16.35 -9.54 -3.49
C ALA A 27 14.99 -9.11 -4.06
N TYR A 28 15.00 -8.31 -5.15
CA TYR A 28 13.79 -7.88 -5.85
C TYR A 28 13.04 -9.06 -6.48
N LEU A 29 13.76 -9.99 -7.12
CA LEU A 29 13.18 -11.19 -7.70
C LEU A 29 12.56 -12.10 -6.63
N ALA A 30 13.29 -12.37 -5.54
CA ALA A 30 12.78 -13.18 -4.43
C ALA A 30 11.50 -12.58 -3.84
N THR A 31 11.51 -11.27 -3.57
CA THR A 31 10.32 -10.56 -3.07
C THR A 31 9.15 -10.61 -4.06
N GLY A 32 9.41 -10.37 -5.35
CA GLY A 32 8.39 -10.41 -6.39
C GLY A 32 7.76 -11.81 -6.55
N LEU A 33 8.56 -12.87 -6.49
CA LEU A 33 8.08 -14.24 -6.55
C LEU A 33 7.27 -14.62 -5.29
N CYS A 34 7.75 -14.27 -4.10
CA CYS A 34 7.05 -14.54 -2.85
C CYS A 34 5.69 -13.83 -2.78
N LEU A 35 5.63 -12.55 -3.17
CA LEU A 35 4.37 -11.80 -3.22
C LEU A 35 3.41 -12.35 -4.29
N THR A 36 3.92 -12.73 -5.47
CA THR A 36 3.11 -13.41 -6.49
C THR A 36 2.52 -14.72 -5.97
N LEU A 37 3.33 -15.55 -5.32
CA LEU A 37 2.90 -16.82 -4.76
C LEU A 37 1.79 -16.62 -3.72
N TYR A 38 1.99 -15.70 -2.78
CA TYR A 38 1.00 -15.42 -1.75
C TYR A 38 -0.31 -14.88 -2.35
N ALA A 39 -0.22 -13.94 -3.30
CA ALA A 39 -1.39 -13.40 -3.98
C ALA A 39 -2.14 -14.47 -4.79
N ALA A 40 -1.42 -15.41 -5.40
CA ALA A 40 -2.04 -16.55 -6.10
C ALA A 40 -2.81 -17.47 -5.14
N VAL A 41 -2.30 -17.69 -3.92
CA VAL A 41 -3.00 -18.46 -2.88
C VAL A 41 -4.27 -17.74 -2.42
N LEU A 42 -4.23 -16.42 -2.19
CA LEU A 42 -5.45 -15.64 -1.88
C LEU A 42 -6.45 -15.65 -3.05
N GLY A 43 -5.95 -15.59 -4.29
CA GLY A 43 -6.77 -15.78 -5.48
C GLY A 43 -7.42 -17.16 -5.55
N ALA A 44 -6.73 -18.23 -5.12
CA ALA A 44 -7.32 -19.56 -5.05
C ALA A 44 -8.44 -19.65 -3.99
N TRP A 45 -8.24 -19.05 -2.82
CA TRP A 45 -9.29 -18.94 -1.78
C TRP A 45 -10.54 -18.21 -2.26
N THR A 46 -10.34 -17.21 -3.11
CA THR A 46 -11.47 -16.56 -3.78
C THR A 46 -12.23 -17.53 -4.63
N VAL A 47 -11.53 -18.15 -5.59
CA VAL A 47 -12.18 -18.97 -6.61
C VAL A 47 -12.95 -20.07 -5.90
N PHE A 48 -12.35 -20.63 -4.84
CA PHE A 48 -12.99 -21.56 -3.94
C PHE A 48 -14.27 -20.98 -3.29
N GLY A 49 -14.23 -19.79 -2.70
CA GLY A 49 -15.40 -19.13 -2.12
C GLY A 49 -16.54 -18.89 -3.12
N ILE A 50 -16.21 -18.49 -4.36
CA ILE A 50 -17.18 -18.33 -5.45
C ILE A 50 -17.81 -19.68 -5.80
N THR A 51 -16.99 -20.72 -5.98
CA THR A 51 -17.48 -22.06 -6.34
C THR A 51 -18.33 -22.71 -5.24
N GLN A 52 -18.05 -22.43 -3.97
CA GLN A 52 -18.87 -22.92 -2.85
C GLN A 52 -20.17 -22.14 -2.68
N GLY A 53 -20.16 -20.83 -2.93
CA GLY A 53 -21.31 -19.96 -2.68
C GLY A 53 -22.48 -20.12 -3.64
N ASN A 54 -22.40 -21.03 -4.63
CA ASN A 54 -23.31 -21.11 -5.79
C ASN A 54 -23.54 -19.75 -6.48
N GLY A 55 -22.63 -18.78 -6.27
CA GLY A 55 -22.72 -17.43 -6.80
C GLY A 55 -22.14 -17.35 -8.21
N SER A 56 -22.66 -16.43 -9.02
CA SER A 56 -22.08 -16.14 -10.32
C SER A 56 -20.82 -15.28 -10.18
N THR A 57 -19.93 -15.32 -11.17
CA THR A 57 -18.79 -14.38 -11.27
C THR A 57 -19.27 -12.93 -11.28
N TRP A 58 -20.48 -12.68 -11.76
CA TRP A 58 -21.09 -11.35 -11.75
C TRP A 58 -21.42 -10.88 -10.34
N ASP A 59 -21.95 -11.75 -9.47
CA ASP A 59 -22.23 -11.42 -8.07
C ASP A 59 -20.95 -11.06 -7.31
N PHE A 60 -19.84 -11.74 -7.66
CA PHE A 60 -18.52 -11.38 -7.13
C PHE A 60 -18.09 -9.98 -7.58
N VAL A 61 -18.20 -9.67 -8.88
CA VAL A 61 -17.82 -8.34 -9.42
C VAL A 61 -18.71 -7.24 -8.83
N GLU A 62 -20.00 -7.49 -8.69
CA GLU A 62 -20.92 -6.56 -8.04
C GLU A 62 -20.54 -6.35 -6.57
N GLY A 63 -20.24 -7.44 -5.85
CA GLY A 63 -19.78 -7.43 -4.47
C GLY A 63 -18.41 -6.76 -4.23
N LEU A 64 -17.63 -6.48 -5.28
CA LEU A 64 -16.42 -5.65 -5.17
C LEU A 64 -16.76 -4.18 -4.88
N PHE A 65 -17.91 -3.70 -5.36
CA PHE A 65 -18.29 -2.28 -5.26
C PHE A 65 -19.54 -2.06 -4.41
N ASN A 66 -20.52 -2.95 -4.51
CA ASN A 66 -21.78 -2.88 -3.77
C ASN A 66 -21.72 -3.83 -2.57
N PRO A 67 -21.56 -3.34 -1.33
CA PRO A 67 -21.58 -4.21 -0.16
C PRO A 67 -22.96 -4.82 0.15
N GLY A 68 -24.02 -4.36 -0.54
CA GLY A 68 -25.38 -4.90 -0.42
C GLY A 68 -25.70 -6.01 -1.41
N ALA A 69 -24.84 -6.23 -2.41
CA ALA A 69 -24.99 -7.33 -3.36
C ALA A 69 -24.56 -8.63 -2.68
N SER A 70 -25.52 -9.29 -2.02
CA SER A 70 -25.48 -10.67 -1.51
C SER A 70 -24.31 -11.05 -0.57
N PRO A 71 -24.57 -11.47 0.68
CA PRO A 71 -23.56 -11.97 1.62
C PRO A 71 -23.08 -13.40 1.31
N THR A 72 -23.17 -13.87 0.06
CA THR A 72 -22.77 -15.23 -0.32
C THR A 72 -21.26 -15.42 -0.18
N THR A 73 -20.87 -15.91 1.00
CA THR A 73 -19.64 -16.66 1.30
C THR A 73 -18.36 -16.05 0.74
N GLN A 74 -18.16 -14.75 0.94
CA GLN A 74 -16.84 -14.14 0.73
C GLN A 74 -15.92 -14.58 1.87
N ILE A 75 -15.11 -15.60 1.62
CA ILE A 75 -14.04 -16.07 2.51
C ILE A 75 -12.95 -14.98 2.70
N LEU A 76 -12.88 -14.02 1.79
CA LEU A 76 -12.00 -12.86 1.87
C LEU A 76 -12.83 -11.60 1.90
N GLY A 77 -12.58 -10.74 2.88
CA GLY A 77 -13.18 -9.41 2.95
C GLY A 77 -12.62 -8.46 1.89
N PRO A 78 -13.19 -7.24 1.81
CA PRO A 78 -12.78 -6.23 0.85
C PRO A 78 -11.31 -5.81 1.00
N TYR A 79 -10.77 -5.84 2.22
CA TYR A 79 -9.39 -5.46 2.50
C TYR A 79 -8.43 -6.48 1.94
N GLU A 80 -8.71 -7.75 2.15
CA GLU A 80 -7.91 -8.87 1.69
C GLU A 80 -7.82 -8.89 0.16
N TRP A 81 -8.92 -8.52 -0.51
CA TRP A 81 -8.94 -8.33 -1.95
C TRP A 81 -8.08 -7.19 -2.45
N ALA A 82 -8.24 -6.02 -1.84
CA ALA A 82 -7.42 -4.86 -2.17
C ALA A 82 -5.92 -5.15 -1.94
N PHE A 83 -5.59 -5.85 -0.86
CA PHE A 83 -4.23 -6.31 -0.58
C PHE A 83 -3.74 -7.34 -1.59
N THR A 84 -4.58 -8.28 -2.03
CA THR A 84 -4.23 -9.26 -3.07
C THR A 84 -3.85 -8.55 -4.38
N ALA A 85 -4.67 -7.59 -4.82
CA ALA A 85 -4.37 -6.77 -5.99
C ALA A 85 -3.10 -5.94 -5.80
N ALA A 86 -2.91 -5.33 -4.63
CA ALA A 86 -1.71 -4.59 -4.29
C ALA A 86 -0.45 -5.48 -4.33
N PHE A 87 -0.51 -6.70 -3.80
CA PHE A 87 0.61 -7.65 -3.85
C PHE A 87 0.99 -8.02 -5.28
N LEU A 88 0.03 -8.26 -6.17
CA LEU A 88 0.30 -8.52 -7.58
C LEU A 88 0.98 -7.32 -8.27
N VAL A 89 0.47 -6.11 -8.04
CA VAL A 89 1.05 -4.89 -8.63
C VAL A 89 2.48 -4.68 -8.12
N ILE A 90 2.70 -4.80 -6.81
CA ILE A 90 4.03 -4.69 -6.20
C ILE A 90 4.94 -5.79 -6.77
N ALA A 91 4.47 -7.03 -6.85
CA ALA A 91 5.24 -8.14 -7.38
C ALA A 91 5.70 -7.88 -8.82
N VAL A 92 4.80 -7.44 -9.70
CA VAL A 92 5.14 -7.07 -11.09
C VAL A 92 6.18 -5.96 -11.12
N LEU A 93 6.02 -4.92 -10.28
CA LEU A 93 7.00 -3.84 -10.20
C LEU A 93 8.36 -4.31 -9.66
N MET A 94 8.38 -5.26 -8.73
CA MET A 94 9.61 -5.85 -8.19
C MET A 94 10.30 -6.74 -9.22
N LEU A 95 9.55 -7.56 -9.97
CA LEU A 95 10.07 -8.35 -11.09
C LEU A 95 10.61 -7.44 -12.21
N ALA A 96 9.99 -6.28 -12.43
CA ALA A 96 10.49 -5.22 -13.30
C ALA A 96 11.62 -4.38 -12.67
N GLN A 97 12.10 -4.76 -11.48
CA GLN A 97 13.19 -4.12 -10.72
C GLN A 97 12.99 -2.61 -10.50
N ARG A 98 11.76 -2.18 -10.24
CA ARG A 98 11.43 -0.76 -10.01
C ARG A 98 11.70 -0.36 -8.57
N ARG A 99 12.58 0.62 -8.35
CA ARG A 99 12.94 1.12 -6.99
C ARG A 99 11.74 1.59 -6.16
N VAL A 100 10.71 2.11 -6.82
CA VAL A 100 9.49 2.60 -6.15
C VAL A 100 8.76 1.48 -5.41
N ALA A 101 8.87 0.23 -5.85
CA ALA A 101 8.17 -0.89 -5.23
C ALA A 101 8.77 -1.32 -3.89
N ARG A 102 9.99 -0.90 -3.56
CA ARG A 102 10.68 -1.31 -2.32
C ARG A 102 9.89 -0.95 -1.06
N SER A 103 9.50 0.31 -0.89
CA SER A 103 8.76 0.71 0.31
C SER A 103 7.35 0.15 0.36
N ALA A 104 6.72 -0.02 -0.81
CA ALA A 104 5.44 -0.72 -0.89
C ALA A 104 5.59 -2.18 -0.43
N ALA A 105 6.64 -2.88 -0.87
CA ALA A 105 6.91 -4.24 -0.45
C ALA A 105 7.24 -4.33 1.04
N LEU A 106 8.04 -3.41 1.59
CA LEU A 106 8.30 -3.35 3.03
C LEU A 106 7.00 -3.15 3.83
N LEU A 107 6.13 -2.23 3.40
CA LEU A 107 4.81 -2.05 4.01
C LEU A 107 4.00 -3.35 3.95
N SER A 108 3.92 -3.99 2.79
CA SER A 108 3.26 -5.28 2.61
C SER A 108 3.82 -6.36 3.53
N GLY A 109 5.15 -6.46 3.65
CA GLY A 109 5.81 -7.40 4.56
C GLY A 109 5.43 -7.16 6.02
N PHE A 110 5.38 -5.90 6.47
CA PHE A 110 4.94 -5.56 7.81
C PHE A 110 3.46 -5.87 8.07
N VAL A 111 2.58 -5.54 7.12
CA VAL A 111 1.14 -5.83 7.23
C VAL A 111 0.90 -7.35 7.28
N LEU A 112 1.56 -8.12 6.42
CA LEU A 112 1.49 -9.59 6.43
C LEU A 112 2.02 -10.15 7.75
N LEU A 113 3.14 -9.63 8.25
CA LEU A 113 3.68 -10.09 9.53
C LEU A 113 2.72 -9.79 10.68
N ALA A 114 2.14 -8.59 10.74
CA ALA A 114 1.19 -8.21 11.78
C ALA A 114 -0.07 -9.10 11.74
N LEU A 115 -0.59 -9.36 10.55
CA LEU A 115 -1.76 -10.21 10.33
C LEU A 115 -1.48 -11.67 10.70
N SER A 116 -0.30 -12.19 10.39
CA SER A 116 0.10 -13.55 10.80
C SER A 116 0.43 -13.66 12.30
N LEU A 117 1.03 -12.63 12.91
CA LEU A 117 1.30 -12.62 14.35
C LEU A 117 0.01 -12.58 15.16
N ARG A 118 -0.97 -11.78 14.73
CA ARG A 118 -2.33 -11.77 15.30
C ARG A 118 -2.94 -13.18 15.30
N GLU A 119 -2.80 -13.90 14.19
CA GLU A 119 -3.25 -15.28 14.08
C GLU A 119 -2.51 -16.21 15.06
N GLY A 120 -1.19 -16.03 15.17
CA GLY A 120 -0.35 -16.75 16.14
C GLY A 120 -0.80 -16.56 17.59
N VAL A 121 -1.20 -15.34 17.96
CA VAL A 121 -1.80 -15.06 19.29
C VAL A 121 -3.13 -15.80 19.45
N GLY A 122 -3.96 -15.84 18.42
CA GLY A 122 -5.20 -16.62 18.40
C GLY A 122 -4.97 -18.10 18.68
N LEU A 123 -3.93 -18.70 18.07
CA LEU A 123 -3.56 -20.11 18.24
C LEU A 123 -3.09 -20.48 19.67
N LEU A 124 -2.84 -19.50 20.55
CA LEU A 124 -2.57 -19.78 21.96
C LEU A 124 -3.86 -20.21 22.70
N HIS A 125 -5.03 -19.93 22.14
CA HIS A 125 -6.33 -20.29 22.71
C HIS A 125 -6.75 -21.71 22.28
N ALA A 126 -6.99 -22.59 23.26
CA ALA A 126 -7.31 -24.00 23.01
C ALA A 126 -8.60 -24.18 22.19
N ALA A 127 -9.64 -23.39 22.47
CA ALA A 127 -10.90 -23.43 21.72
C ALA A 127 -10.69 -23.07 20.24
N TYR A 128 -9.84 -22.08 19.97
CA TYR A 128 -9.53 -21.63 18.61
C TYR A 128 -8.71 -22.66 17.84
N ARG A 129 -7.70 -23.28 18.47
CA ARG A 129 -6.98 -24.42 17.88
C ARG A 129 -7.90 -25.60 17.54
N HIS A 130 -8.92 -25.83 18.37
CA HIS A 130 -9.87 -26.90 18.13
C HIS A 130 -10.70 -26.67 16.86
N GLN A 131 -11.01 -25.41 16.53
CA GLN A 131 -11.71 -25.07 15.28
C GLN A 131 -10.87 -25.49 14.06
N TYR A 132 -9.57 -25.19 14.07
CA TYR A 132 -8.63 -25.58 13.01
C TYR A 132 -8.56 -27.11 12.75
N THR A 133 -8.87 -27.91 13.76
CA THR A 133 -8.86 -29.39 13.65
C THR A 133 -10.21 -29.94 13.15
N ASN A 134 -11.30 -29.25 13.46
CA ASN A 134 -12.66 -29.69 13.14
C ASN A 134 -13.16 -29.17 11.79
N ASP A 135 -12.63 -28.06 11.32
CA ASP A 135 -12.99 -27.49 10.02
C ASP A 135 -12.21 -28.18 8.90
N PRO A 136 -12.86 -28.70 7.84
CA PRO A 136 -12.18 -29.33 6.71
C PRO A 136 -11.17 -28.41 6.00
N LEU A 137 -11.32 -27.09 6.14
CA LEU A 137 -10.44 -26.07 5.55
C LEU A 137 -9.43 -25.51 6.56
N GLY A 138 -9.52 -25.89 7.83
CA GLY A 138 -8.65 -25.38 8.90
C GLY A 138 -7.16 -25.57 8.57
N SER A 139 -6.76 -26.77 8.13
CA SER A 139 -5.35 -27.03 7.77
C SER A 139 -4.85 -26.15 6.63
N TRP A 140 -5.70 -25.85 5.64
CA TRP A 140 -5.38 -24.99 4.51
C TRP A 140 -5.29 -23.52 4.93
N ALA A 141 -6.21 -23.05 5.78
CA ALA A 141 -6.18 -21.71 6.33
C ALA A 141 -4.89 -21.51 7.16
N LEU A 142 -4.53 -22.48 8.00
CA LEU A 142 -3.31 -22.45 8.79
C LEU A 142 -2.05 -22.43 7.91
N ALA A 143 -2.03 -23.26 6.86
CA ALA A 143 -0.93 -23.28 5.89
C ALA A 143 -0.80 -21.93 5.17
N THR A 144 -1.91 -21.27 4.84
CA THR A 144 -1.93 -19.94 4.22
C THR A 144 -1.35 -18.88 5.16
N ARG A 145 -1.73 -18.92 6.44
CA ARG A 145 -1.20 -18.01 7.48
C ARG A 145 0.30 -18.23 7.71
N GLY A 146 0.74 -19.50 7.71
CA GLY A 146 2.14 -19.89 7.78
C GLY A 146 2.96 -19.42 6.56
N LEU A 147 2.40 -19.56 5.35
CA LEU A 147 2.99 -19.00 4.13
C LEU A 147 3.12 -17.48 4.25
N GLY A 148 2.12 -16.80 4.80
CA GLY A 148 2.16 -15.36 5.08
C GLY A 148 3.34 -14.95 5.95
N VAL A 149 3.65 -15.71 7.01
CA VAL A 149 4.84 -15.47 7.85
C VAL A 149 6.12 -15.61 7.03
N VAL A 150 6.27 -16.72 6.29
CA VAL A 150 7.47 -16.97 5.49
C VAL A 150 7.69 -15.87 4.46
N VAL A 151 6.64 -15.50 3.73
CA VAL A 151 6.68 -14.43 2.74
C VAL A 151 7.04 -13.11 3.40
N ALA A 152 6.40 -12.74 4.51
CA ALA A 152 6.71 -11.52 5.25
C ALA A 152 8.17 -11.45 5.67
N LEU A 153 8.71 -12.52 6.24
CA LEU A 153 10.11 -12.59 6.66
C LEU A 153 11.05 -12.46 5.45
N VAL A 154 10.80 -13.18 4.36
CA VAL A 154 11.63 -13.10 3.14
C VAL A 154 11.61 -11.69 2.57
N VAL A 155 10.45 -11.04 2.47
CA VAL A 155 10.32 -9.67 1.99
C VAL A 155 11.11 -8.71 2.88
N LEU A 156 10.93 -8.78 4.21
CA LEU A 156 11.62 -7.89 5.14
C LEU A 156 13.14 -8.11 5.12
N PHE A 157 13.62 -9.35 5.27
CA PHE A 157 15.05 -9.65 5.28
C PHE A 157 15.76 -9.36 3.97
N SER A 158 15.07 -9.49 2.83
CA SER A 158 15.67 -9.15 1.53
C SER A 158 15.65 -7.65 1.25
N MET A 159 14.61 -6.92 1.68
CA MET A 159 14.44 -5.50 1.34
C MET A 159 15.10 -4.52 2.33
N PHE A 160 15.33 -4.93 3.59
CA PHE A 160 16.07 -4.08 4.55
C PHE A 160 17.52 -3.82 4.11
N PRO A 161 18.32 -4.84 3.74
CA PRO A 161 19.70 -4.65 3.28
C PRO A 161 19.79 -3.96 1.92
N ALA A 162 18.76 -4.08 1.07
CA ALA A 162 18.68 -3.42 -0.24
C ALA A 162 18.46 -1.89 -0.15
N THR A 163 18.97 -1.25 0.91
CA THR A 163 18.95 0.20 1.06
C THR A 163 19.97 0.81 0.13
N GLU A 164 19.49 1.28 -1.02
CA GLU A 164 20.29 2.07 -1.95
C GLU A 164 20.57 3.45 -1.34
N ARG A 165 21.58 3.52 -0.45
CA ARG A 165 22.12 4.77 0.04
C ARG A 165 22.80 5.49 -1.12
N ARG A 166 22.37 6.72 -1.36
CA ARG A 166 22.97 7.65 -2.32
C ARG A 166 24.20 8.31 -1.69
N GLU A 167 25.12 7.53 -1.12
CA GLU A 167 26.28 8.04 -0.39
C GLU A 167 27.34 8.68 -1.31
N ASP A 168 27.33 8.35 -2.61
CA ASP A 168 28.37 8.83 -3.55
C ASP A 168 27.93 9.89 -4.57
N ALA A 169 26.71 10.45 -4.46
CA ALA A 169 26.28 11.52 -5.36
C ALA A 169 26.50 12.89 -4.71
N PRO A 170 27.22 13.83 -5.35
CA PRO A 170 27.37 15.18 -4.83
C PRO A 170 26.00 15.82 -4.60
N PRO A 171 25.86 16.69 -3.57
CA PRO A 171 24.59 17.30 -3.23
C PRO A 171 24.03 18.03 -4.47
N PRO A 172 22.85 17.68 -4.96
CA PRO A 172 22.28 18.36 -6.12
C PRO A 172 22.02 19.82 -5.76
N ALA A 173 22.40 20.73 -6.66
CA ALA A 173 22.10 22.15 -6.56
C ALA A 173 20.60 22.35 -6.29
N ALA A 174 20.30 23.27 -5.37
CA ALA A 174 18.96 23.56 -4.87
C ALA A 174 17.95 23.79 -6.01
N GLY A 175 17.04 22.85 -6.24
CA GLY A 175 15.98 23.01 -7.25
C GLY A 175 14.92 21.90 -7.24
N PRO A 176 15.28 20.62 -7.50
CA PRO A 176 14.30 19.52 -7.57
C PRO A 176 13.88 18.96 -6.20
N ASP A 177 14.79 18.93 -5.24
CA ASP A 177 14.56 18.29 -3.93
C ASP A 177 13.61 19.10 -3.03
N ALA A 178 13.59 20.44 -3.17
CA ALA A 178 12.68 21.31 -2.42
C ALA A 178 11.22 21.09 -2.83
N GLN A 179 10.96 20.95 -4.14
CA GLN A 179 9.63 20.66 -4.66
C GLN A 179 9.14 19.27 -4.21
N TRP A 180 10.00 18.25 -4.29
CA TRP A 180 9.66 16.92 -3.80
C TRP A 180 9.33 16.91 -2.30
N ARG A 181 10.15 17.58 -1.48
CA ARG A 181 9.87 17.71 -0.03
C ARG A 181 8.54 18.40 0.22
N ARG A 182 8.18 19.42 -0.57
CA ARG A 182 6.89 20.10 -0.46
C ARG A 182 5.73 19.15 -0.78
N LEU A 183 5.81 18.40 -1.88
CA LEU A 183 4.79 17.42 -2.25
C LEU A 183 4.66 16.31 -1.21
N SER A 184 5.80 15.76 -0.76
CA SER A 184 5.85 14.75 0.31
C SER A 184 5.21 15.26 1.60
N ARG A 185 5.44 16.52 1.98
CA ARG A 185 4.78 17.13 3.14
C ARG A 185 3.29 17.27 2.95
N ILE A 186 2.81 17.66 1.77
CA ILE A 186 1.37 17.74 1.47
C ILE A 186 0.74 16.36 1.64
N CYS A 187 1.31 15.30 1.04
CA CYS A 187 0.83 13.94 1.24
C CYS A 187 0.86 13.53 2.72
N GLY A 188 1.89 13.93 3.44
CA GLY A 188 2.02 13.66 4.87
C GLY A 188 0.92 14.33 5.70
N VAL A 189 0.59 15.59 5.43
CA VAL A 189 -0.53 16.28 6.10
C VAL A 189 -1.85 15.58 5.80
N LEU A 190 -2.10 15.23 4.53
CA LEU A 190 -3.33 14.56 4.12
C LEU A 190 -3.53 13.23 4.86
N PHE A 191 -2.46 12.43 4.97
CA PHE A 191 -2.49 11.16 5.69
C PHE A 191 -2.71 11.35 7.20
N VAL A 192 -2.04 12.32 7.82
CA VAL A 192 -2.19 12.58 9.26
C VAL A 192 -3.61 13.05 9.60
N VAL A 193 -4.18 13.96 8.80
CA VAL A 193 -5.55 14.43 9.03
C VAL A 193 -6.55 13.29 8.85
N MET A 194 -6.37 12.44 7.84
CA MET A 194 -7.21 11.24 7.67
C MET A 194 -7.08 10.29 8.88
N ALA A 195 -5.85 10.03 9.35
CA ALA A 195 -5.62 9.18 10.52
C ALA A 195 -6.34 9.70 11.77
N LEU A 196 -6.32 11.02 11.99
CA LEU A 196 -7.01 11.65 13.11
C LEU A 196 -8.53 11.57 12.96
N ALA A 197 -9.05 11.71 11.74
CA ALA A 197 -10.48 11.54 11.48
C ALA A 197 -10.95 10.10 11.73
N GLU A 198 -10.22 9.10 11.20
CA GLU A 198 -10.51 7.68 11.45
C GLU A 198 -10.41 7.31 12.93
N LEU A 199 -9.39 7.82 13.63
CA LEU A 199 -9.25 7.61 15.07
C LEU A 199 -10.42 8.24 15.84
N GLY A 200 -10.84 9.45 15.45
CA GLY A 200 -12.00 10.12 16.03
C GLY A 200 -13.29 9.31 15.87
N TRP A 201 -13.51 8.75 14.67
CA TRP A 201 -14.64 7.85 14.40
C TRP A 201 -14.56 6.54 15.18
N ALA A 202 -13.38 5.92 15.27
CA ALA A 202 -13.20 4.69 16.04
C ALA A 202 -13.50 4.91 17.54
N VAL A 203 -13.02 6.02 18.12
CA VAL A 203 -13.30 6.37 19.52
C VAL A 203 -14.79 6.67 19.70
N ARG A 204 -15.40 7.42 18.77
CA ARG A 204 -16.84 7.72 18.78
C ARG A 204 -17.65 6.43 18.77
N ASP A 205 -17.36 5.50 17.85
CA ASP A 205 -18.08 4.24 17.71
C ASP A 205 -17.99 3.37 18.98
N MET A 206 -16.79 3.28 19.57
CA MET A 206 -16.61 2.61 20.87
C MET A 206 -17.46 3.24 21.98
N THR A 207 -17.50 4.58 22.05
CA THR A 207 -18.30 5.29 23.07
C THR A 207 -19.81 5.17 22.84
N ALA A 208 -20.25 5.16 21.58
CA ALA A 208 -21.67 5.13 21.22
C ALA A 208 -22.28 3.73 21.40
N THR A 209 -21.52 2.69 21.04
CA THR A 209 -21.95 1.28 21.18
C THR A 209 -21.77 0.74 22.60
N GLY A 210 -21.06 1.47 23.47
CA GLY A 210 -20.71 0.98 24.80
C GLY A 210 -19.74 -0.21 24.75
N THR A 211 -18.97 -0.33 23.67
CA THR A 211 -18.03 -1.43 23.48
C THR A 211 -16.88 -1.31 24.49
N ASP A 212 -16.65 -2.36 25.27
CA ASP A 212 -15.53 -2.43 26.20
C ASP A 212 -14.20 -2.28 25.44
N THR A 213 -13.42 -1.24 25.78
CA THR A 213 -12.11 -0.97 25.19
C THR A 213 -11.17 -2.17 25.31
N GLY A 214 -11.26 -2.94 26.40
CA GLY A 214 -10.49 -4.16 26.58
C GLY A 214 -10.80 -5.21 25.52
N ARG A 215 -12.09 -5.41 25.22
CA ARG A 215 -12.56 -6.32 24.16
C ARG A 215 -12.15 -5.82 22.77
N TYR A 216 -12.26 -4.51 22.52
CA TYR A 216 -11.85 -3.92 21.24
C TYR A 216 -10.36 -4.12 20.98
N LEU A 217 -9.49 -3.77 21.95
CA LEU A 217 -8.04 -3.95 21.85
C LEU A 217 -7.66 -5.43 21.72
N ARG A 218 -8.40 -6.32 22.38
CA ARG A 218 -8.24 -7.76 22.17
C ARG A 218 -8.57 -8.15 20.73
N GLY A 219 -9.65 -7.64 20.15
CA GLY A 219 -10.00 -7.87 18.74
C GLY A 219 -8.92 -7.42 17.74
N VAL A 220 -8.14 -6.40 18.09
CA VAL A 220 -6.99 -5.95 17.28
C VAL A 220 -5.86 -7.00 17.27
N VAL A 221 -5.53 -7.58 18.44
CA VAL A 221 -4.30 -8.38 18.62
C VAL A 221 -4.56 -9.89 18.56
N ASP A 222 -5.77 -10.34 18.89
CA ASP A 222 -6.12 -11.73 19.10
C ASP A 222 -7.09 -12.21 17.99
N GLY A 223 -6.57 -13.05 17.09
CA GLY A 223 -7.37 -13.67 16.02
C GLY A 223 -8.55 -14.50 16.54
N SER A 224 -8.48 -15.02 17.78
CA SER A 224 -9.52 -15.90 18.32
C SER A 224 -10.85 -15.21 18.64
N VAL A 225 -10.86 -13.87 18.73
CA VAL A 225 -12.05 -13.09 19.13
C VAL A 225 -13.20 -13.24 18.13
N LEU A 226 -12.90 -13.42 16.85
CA LEU A 226 -13.93 -13.64 15.82
C LEU A 226 -14.65 -14.98 16.00
N GLY A 227 -14.03 -15.95 16.69
CA GLY A 227 -14.62 -17.26 16.96
C GLY A 227 -14.93 -18.09 15.72
N ALA A 228 -14.47 -17.66 14.54
CA ALA A 228 -14.65 -18.32 13.26
C ALA A 228 -13.31 -18.37 12.50
N LEU A 229 -13.15 -19.42 11.68
CA LEU A 229 -12.05 -19.58 10.74
C LEU A 229 -12.29 -18.71 9.52
N ASP A 230 -12.01 -17.42 9.67
CA ASP A 230 -12.08 -16.47 8.58
C ASP A 230 -10.66 -16.04 8.15
N LEU A 231 -10.44 -15.94 6.84
CA LEU A 231 -9.22 -15.34 6.32
C LEU A 231 -9.29 -13.81 6.38
N ALA A 232 -10.50 -13.26 6.47
CA ALA A 232 -10.71 -11.84 6.71
C ALA A 232 -10.19 -11.41 8.09
N ALA A 233 -9.50 -10.27 8.13
CA ALA A 233 -9.15 -9.61 9.37
C ALA A 233 -10.40 -8.95 9.98
N SER A 234 -10.47 -8.90 11.32
CA SER A 234 -11.58 -8.21 11.96
C SER A 234 -11.53 -6.70 11.71
N ALA A 235 -12.69 -6.06 11.73
CA ALA A 235 -12.83 -4.62 11.51
C ALA A 235 -11.95 -3.81 12.48
N GLU A 236 -11.82 -4.24 13.75
CA GLU A 236 -10.99 -3.54 14.73
C GLU A 236 -9.52 -3.47 14.31
N PHE A 237 -8.99 -4.54 13.72
CA PHE A 237 -7.60 -4.55 13.25
C PHE A 237 -7.41 -3.80 11.95
N THR A 238 -8.36 -3.87 11.02
CA THR A 238 -8.24 -3.10 9.77
C THR A 238 -8.32 -1.60 10.07
N THR A 239 -9.20 -1.16 10.99
CA THR A 239 -9.30 0.24 11.43
C THR A 239 -8.07 0.69 12.21
N VAL A 240 -7.59 -0.06 13.20
CA VAL A 240 -6.39 0.34 13.95
C VAL A 240 -5.15 0.27 13.05
N GLY A 241 -5.08 -0.74 12.18
CA GLY A 241 -4.04 -0.89 11.18
C GLY A 241 -4.01 0.28 10.20
N SER A 242 -5.15 0.72 9.66
CA SER A 242 -5.23 1.86 8.75
C SER A 242 -4.76 3.14 9.43
N VAL A 243 -5.26 3.43 10.63
CA VAL A 243 -4.85 4.60 11.43
C VAL A 243 -3.33 4.60 11.67
N LEU A 244 -2.76 3.46 12.07
CA LEU A 244 -1.32 3.35 12.31
C LEU A 244 -0.50 3.54 11.02
N VAL A 245 -0.91 2.93 9.91
CA VAL A 245 -0.20 3.07 8.63
C VAL A 245 -0.31 4.50 8.11
N LEU A 246 -1.48 5.13 8.16
CA LEU A 246 -1.68 6.54 7.81
C LEU A 246 -0.77 7.45 8.64
N LEU A 247 -0.71 7.24 9.96
CA LEU A 247 0.09 8.06 10.85
C LEU A 247 1.59 7.86 10.60
N ILE A 248 2.06 6.60 10.48
CA ILE A 248 3.46 6.29 10.23
C ILE A 248 3.92 6.86 8.88
N LEU A 249 3.19 6.55 7.80
CA LEU A 249 3.51 7.06 6.47
C LEU A 249 3.38 8.58 6.40
N GLY A 250 2.37 9.15 7.06
CA GLY A 250 2.15 10.58 7.18
C GLY A 250 3.33 11.31 7.83
N VAL A 251 3.78 10.82 8.98
CA VAL A 251 4.95 11.37 9.70
C VAL A 251 6.25 11.20 8.89
N LEU A 252 6.46 10.04 8.26
CA LEU A 252 7.64 9.82 7.42
C LEU A 252 7.63 10.74 6.18
N ALA A 253 6.46 11.00 5.60
CA ALA A 253 6.28 11.90 4.47
C ALA A 253 6.48 13.38 4.87
N LEU A 254 6.03 13.79 6.06
CA LEU A 254 6.30 15.10 6.65
C LEU A 254 7.80 15.36 6.86
N ARG A 255 8.53 14.31 7.28
CA ARG A 255 10.00 14.33 7.38
C ARG A 255 10.71 14.40 6.03
N GLY A 256 9.99 14.32 4.91
CA GLY A 256 10.52 14.44 3.56
C GLY A 256 11.31 13.20 3.10
N ARG A 257 11.06 12.03 3.70
CA ARG A 257 11.73 10.77 3.32
C ARG A 257 11.25 10.33 1.94
N ARG A 258 12.15 10.39 0.95
CA ARG A 258 11.84 10.03 -0.46
C ARG A 258 11.54 8.55 -0.66
N GLU A 259 12.06 7.70 0.23
CA GLU A 259 11.89 6.25 0.18
C GLU A 259 10.43 5.82 0.34
N VAL A 260 9.56 6.64 0.93
CA VAL A 260 8.18 6.27 1.32
C VAL A 260 7.20 6.33 0.14
N ARG A 261 7.62 6.81 -1.04
CA ARG A 261 6.73 7.06 -2.20
C ARG A 261 5.89 5.85 -2.60
N GLY A 262 6.50 4.66 -2.66
CA GLY A 262 5.79 3.43 -3.03
C GLY A 262 4.71 3.06 -2.03
N ALA A 263 5.06 3.08 -0.74
CA ALA A 263 4.13 2.83 0.35
C ALA A 263 2.96 3.82 0.35
N LEU A 264 3.22 5.13 0.18
CA LEU A 264 2.18 6.15 0.07
C LEU A 264 1.23 5.88 -1.09
N LEU A 265 1.76 5.53 -2.26
CA LEU A 265 0.95 5.28 -3.45
C LEU A 265 0.04 4.06 -3.28
N VAL A 266 0.61 2.94 -2.82
CA VAL A 266 -0.16 1.70 -2.64
C VAL A 266 -1.21 1.88 -1.55
N PHE A 267 -0.84 2.45 -0.42
CA PHE A 267 -1.77 2.62 0.69
C PHE A 267 -2.88 3.63 0.35
N ALA A 268 -2.55 4.74 -0.32
CA ALA A 268 -3.56 5.69 -0.80
C ALA A 268 -4.51 5.05 -1.82
N ALA A 269 -4.02 4.18 -2.71
CA ALA A 269 -4.88 3.47 -3.66
C ALA A 269 -5.84 2.49 -2.95
N LEU A 270 -5.36 1.82 -1.90
CA LEU A 270 -6.18 0.93 -1.08
C LEU A 270 -7.26 1.69 -0.31
N GLU A 271 -6.88 2.79 0.36
CA GLU A 271 -7.85 3.66 1.06
C GLU A 271 -8.85 4.31 0.10
N LEU A 272 -8.39 4.70 -1.09
CA LEU A 272 -9.28 5.23 -2.12
C LEU A 272 -10.33 4.19 -2.54
N TYR A 273 -9.93 2.93 -2.73
CA TYR A 273 -10.86 1.84 -3.02
C TYR A 273 -11.89 1.66 -1.91
N MET A 274 -11.47 1.65 -0.64
CA MET A 274 -12.38 1.54 0.50
C MET A 274 -13.34 2.72 0.62
N THR A 275 -12.84 3.92 0.35
CA THR A 275 -13.67 5.13 0.37
C THR A 275 -14.71 5.08 -0.75
N VAL A 276 -14.34 4.65 -1.97
CA VAL A 276 -15.28 4.48 -3.09
C VAL A 276 -16.35 3.44 -2.76
N ARG A 277 -15.96 2.29 -2.19
CA ARG A 277 -16.90 1.26 -1.76
C ARG A 277 -17.89 1.79 -0.71
N THR A 278 -17.41 2.61 0.22
CA THR A 278 -18.26 3.29 1.21
C THR A 278 -19.22 4.26 0.54
N VAL A 279 -18.77 5.06 -0.43
CA VAL A 279 -19.64 5.99 -1.17
C VAL A 279 -20.72 5.25 -1.96
N VAL A 280 -20.37 4.13 -2.61
CA VAL A 280 -21.35 3.27 -3.29
C VAL A 280 -22.38 2.73 -2.30
N TRP A 281 -21.95 2.23 -1.13
CA TRP A 281 -22.86 1.81 -0.07
C TRP A 281 -23.84 2.90 0.35
N LEU A 282 -23.34 4.11 0.62
CA LEU A 282 -24.15 5.26 1.01
C LEU A 282 -25.15 5.67 -0.07
N THR A 283 -24.79 5.47 -1.34
CA THR A 283 -25.63 5.76 -2.51
C THR A 283 -26.75 4.72 -2.63
N VAL A 284 -26.40 3.44 -2.54
CA VAL A 284 -27.36 2.32 -2.67
C VAL A 284 -28.34 2.27 -1.49
N SER A 285 -27.90 2.64 -0.29
CA SER A 285 -28.74 2.67 0.92
C SER A 285 -29.60 3.93 1.07
N ASP A 286 -29.54 4.86 0.11
CA ASP A 286 -30.20 6.17 0.17
C ASP A 286 -29.85 6.98 1.44
N PHE A 287 -28.65 6.72 1.98
CA PHE A 287 -28.16 7.33 3.21
C PHE A 287 -27.70 8.77 2.96
N PHE A 288 -27.35 9.13 1.72
CA PHE A 288 -27.00 10.51 1.33
C PHE A 288 -28.09 11.52 1.70
N ASN A 289 -29.35 11.20 1.41
CA ASN A 289 -30.47 12.10 1.69
C ASN A 289 -30.73 12.26 3.19
N ARG A 290 -30.60 11.17 3.97
CA ARG A 290 -30.81 11.17 5.42
C ARG A 290 -29.64 11.74 6.22
N SER A 291 -28.42 11.73 5.67
CA SER A 291 -27.21 12.14 6.39
C SER A 291 -27.19 13.63 6.74
N PHE A 292 -27.78 14.49 5.92
CA PHE A 292 -27.78 15.94 6.17
C PHE A 292 -28.76 16.37 7.27
N GLU A 293 -29.62 15.46 7.73
CA GLU A 293 -30.59 15.73 8.80
C GLU A 293 -29.92 15.71 10.19
N THR A 294 -28.72 15.13 10.30
CA THR A 294 -27.98 15.02 11.57
C THR A 294 -26.57 15.60 11.44
N THR A 295 -26.05 16.22 12.51
CA THR A 295 -24.67 16.72 12.53
C THR A 295 -23.65 15.59 12.32
N GLU A 296 -23.96 14.39 12.82
CA GLU A 296 -23.13 13.21 12.69
C GLU A 296 -23.08 12.70 11.25
N GLY A 297 -24.22 12.62 10.55
CA GLY A 297 -24.26 12.28 9.13
C GLY A 297 -23.53 13.31 8.26
N ALA A 298 -23.69 14.61 8.54
CA ALA A 298 -22.96 15.67 7.85
C ALA A 298 -21.43 15.56 8.05
N LEU A 299 -20.97 15.25 9.27
CA LEU A 299 -19.56 15.04 9.56
C LEU A 299 -19.01 13.79 8.86
N SER A 300 -19.79 12.71 8.81
CA SER A 300 -19.43 11.47 8.11
C SER A 300 -19.28 11.69 6.60
N MET A 301 -20.18 12.47 6.00
CA MET A 301 -20.08 12.89 4.60
C MET A 301 -18.86 13.76 4.34
N ALA A 302 -18.58 14.72 5.23
CA ALA A 302 -17.39 15.56 5.12
C ALA A 302 -16.09 14.74 5.21
N THR A 303 -16.01 13.77 6.13
CA THR A 303 -14.84 12.89 6.24
C THR A 303 -14.69 11.97 5.02
N THR A 304 -15.79 11.46 4.46
CA THR A 304 -15.77 10.64 3.25
C THR A 304 -15.32 11.44 2.03
N ALA A 305 -15.85 12.66 1.86
CA ALA A 305 -15.45 13.57 0.80
C ALA A 305 -13.97 13.98 0.94
N TYR A 306 -13.52 14.23 2.17
CA TYR A 306 -12.12 14.47 2.46
C TYR A 306 -11.25 13.26 2.08
N GLY A 307 -11.64 12.04 2.48
CA GLY A 307 -10.92 10.81 2.13
C GLY A 307 -10.74 10.64 0.62
N LEU A 308 -11.80 10.84 -0.16
CA LEU A 308 -11.74 10.81 -1.62
C LEU A 308 -10.73 11.84 -2.16
N ALA A 309 -10.86 13.10 -1.76
CA ALA A 309 -10.01 14.18 -2.25
C ALA A 309 -8.55 14.02 -1.82
N ALA A 310 -8.32 13.58 -0.59
CA ALA A 310 -7.00 13.35 -0.01
C ALA A 310 -6.28 12.20 -0.72
N MET A 311 -6.91 11.03 -0.83
CA MET A 311 -6.29 9.85 -1.42
C MET A 311 -6.06 10.00 -2.92
N THR A 312 -7.01 10.59 -3.65
CA THR A 312 -6.81 10.94 -5.07
C THR A 312 -5.64 11.92 -5.24
N SER A 313 -5.56 12.96 -4.41
CA SER A 313 -4.45 13.91 -4.42
C SER A 313 -3.12 13.22 -4.15
N VAL A 314 -3.05 12.31 -3.16
CA VAL A 314 -1.83 11.56 -2.87
C VAL A 314 -1.44 10.67 -4.04
N VAL A 315 -2.38 9.95 -4.66
CA VAL A 315 -2.10 9.13 -5.85
C VAL A 315 -1.57 9.99 -6.99
N VAL A 316 -2.19 11.14 -7.28
CA VAL A 316 -1.76 12.05 -8.35
C VAL A 316 -0.38 12.67 -8.05
N LEU A 317 -0.14 13.11 -6.82
CA LEU A 317 1.13 13.69 -6.41
C LEU A 317 2.25 12.65 -6.35
N ALA A 318 1.94 11.42 -5.93
CA ALA A 318 2.87 10.30 -5.89
C ALA A 318 3.13 9.69 -7.27
N THR A 319 2.25 9.85 -8.26
CA THR A 319 2.47 9.42 -9.65
C THR A 319 3.10 10.51 -10.52
N GLY A 320 2.82 11.78 -10.23
CA GLY A 320 3.21 12.94 -11.04
C GLY A 320 4.72 13.12 -11.27
N ARG A 321 5.07 13.42 -12.53
CA ARG A 321 6.39 13.86 -13.04
C ARG A 321 7.57 12.89 -12.95
N GLY A 322 7.30 11.57 -12.97
CA GLY A 322 8.35 10.55 -13.01
C GLY A 322 8.34 9.65 -14.25
N PHE A 323 7.67 10.02 -15.36
CA PHE A 323 7.54 9.16 -16.54
C PHE A 323 7.88 9.83 -17.89
N GLY A 324 8.36 11.07 -17.90
CA GLY A 324 8.94 11.69 -19.10
C GLY A 324 10.37 11.18 -19.37
N PRO A 325 10.74 10.85 -20.62
CA PRO A 325 12.12 10.60 -21.03
C PRO A 325 12.98 11.89 -21.11
N TYR A 326 12.35 13.06 -20.95
CA TYR A 326 12.99 14.36 -21.11
C TYR A 326 12.87 15.19 -19.83
N ASP A 327 13.75 14.95 -18.85
CA ASP A 327 14.08 15.97 -17.84
C ASP A 327 15.12 16.95 -18.44
N GLY A 328 14.81 17.41 -19.65
CA GLY A 328 15.58 18.38 -20.41
C GLY A 328 15.29 19.79 -19.93
N ARG A 329 15.64 20.11 -18.69
CA ARG A 329 16.12 21.46 -18.41
C ARG A 329 17.63 21.42 -18.60
N ARG A 330 18.08 21.77 -19.81
CA ARG A 330 19.39 22.42 -19.99
C ARG A 330 19.31 23.75 -19.23
N PRO A 331 20.03 23.95 -18.11
CA PRO A 331 20.60 25.27 -17.90
C PRO A 331 21.82 25.38 -18.82
N GLU A 332 22.16 26.59 -19.23
CA GLU A 332 23.45 26.94 -19.87
C GLU A 332 23.60 26.61 -21.36
N GLY A 333 23.30 27.63 -22.16
CA GLY A 333 23.72 27.74 -23.55
C GLY A 333 23.45 29.10 -24.18
N ILE A 334 23.14 30.16 -23.41
CA ILE A 334 23.05 31.54 -23.91
C ILE A 334 23.61 32.50 -22.85
N ARG A 335 24.89 32.33 -22.49
CA ARG A 335 25.73 33.37 -21.89
C ARG A 335 27.20 33.01 -22.03
N ALA A 336 27.66 32.97 -23.28
CA ALA A 336 29.08 33.06 -23.63
C ALA A 336 29.19 33.65 -25.04
N ALA A 337 28.83 34.92 -25.16
CA ALA A 337 29.25 35.80 -26.24
C ALA A 337 29.32 37.23 -25.69
N ALA A 338 30.12 37.39 -24.65
CA ALA A 338 30.83 38.64 -24.43
C ALA A 338 32.31 38.32 -24.62
N VAL A 339 33.07 39.30 -25.12
CA VAL A 339 34.52 39.30 -25.40
C VAL A 339 34.87 38.99 -26.85
N GLY A 340 35.16 40.05 -27.61
CA GLY A 340 35.81 39.93 -28.91
C GLY A 340 35.55 41.04 -29.95
N ARG A 341 35.42 42.32 -29.58
CA ARG A 341 35.74 43.40 -30.54
C ARG A 341 36.13 44.69 -29.83
N GLU A 342 37.38 44.69 -29.36
CA GLU A 342 38.17 45.89 -29.18
C GLU A 342 38.40 46.56 -30.55
N GLY A 343 38.42 47.89 -30.53
CA GLY A 343 38.60 48.71 -31.71
C GLY A 343 40.00 48.61 -32.32
N TRP A 344 40.06 48.85 -33.62
CA TRP A 344 41.24 49.34 -34.32
C TRP A 344 40.78 50.37 -35.34
N LEU A 345 41.48 51.52 -35.26
CA LEU A 345 41.67 52.64 -36.18
C LEU A 345 41.00 52.58 -37.57
#